data_AF-A0A943DWV0-F1
#
_entry.id   AF-A0A943DWV0-F1
#
_cell.length_a   1.000
_cell.length_b   1.000
_cell.length_c   1.000
_cell.angle_alpha   90.00
_cell.angle_beta   90.00
_cell.angle_gamma   90.00
#
_symmetry.space_group_name_H-M   'P 1'
#
loop_
_entity.id
_entity.type
_entity.pdbx_description
1 polymer ?
#
loop_
_entity_poly.entity_id
_entity_poly.type
_entity_poly.pdbx_seq_one_letter_code
_entity_poly.pdbx_strand_id
1 'polypeptide(L)'
;MILKRLLPIVVFVALAAVAGAQEMFVPSGATFVDAAGPHETYQSLQAPPIEVTDLGSTVSLLMGNDVMELIQEPDNPLEYRYSLKGKGRGQKVITRAYREAVGGKIVRVTVTTLKPSKQIESLTINFTPEIVGLPKDSSEN
;
A
#
# COMPACT_ATOMS: atom_id res chain seq x y z
N MET A 1 -54.65 8.12 19.95
CA MET A 1 -53.91 6.86 19.76
C MET A 1 -53.38 6.84 18.33
N ILE A 2 -52.14 7.29 18.10
CA ILE A 2 -51.49 7.18 16.79
C ILE A 2 -50.17 6.45 17.04
N LEU A 3 -50.06 5.32 16.35
CA LEU A 3 -49.16 4.23 16.63
C LEU A 3 -48.02 4.24 15.60
N LYS A 4 -46.80 4.07 16.12
CA LYS A 4 -45.58 3.53 15.50
C LYS A 4 -44.75 4.40 14.56
N ARG A 5 -43.62 4.83 15.14
CA ARG A 5 -42.29 5.05 14.55
C ARG A 5 -41.90 3.93 13.57
N LEU A 6 -41.09 4.26 12.54
CA LEU A 6 -39.98 3.54 11.89
C LEU A 6 -39.70 4.33 10.57
N LEU A 7 -38.50 4.62 10.04
CA LEU A 7 -37.08 4.50 10.36
C LEU A 7 -36.38 5.49 9.40
N PRO A 8 -35.21 6.08 9.70
CA PRO A 8 -34.46 6.82 8.69
C PRO A 8 -33.99 5.86 7.60
N ILE A 9 -34.09 6.33 6.36
CA ILE A 9 -33.62 5.67 5.15
C ILE A 9 -32.14 5.30 5.35
N VAL A 10 -31.88 4.04 5.71
CA VAL A 10 -30.57 3.44 5.58
C VAL A 10 -30.39 3.25 4.08
N VAL A 11 -29.60 4.15 3.48
CA VAL A 11 -29.05 3.96 2.15
C VAL A 11 -28.20 2.70 2.22
N PHE A 12 -28.80 1.56 1.86
CA PHE A 12 -28.06 0.39 1.43
C PHE A 12 -27.37 0.78 0.14
N VAL A 13 -26.17 1.37 0.26
CA VAL A 13 -25.17 1.25 -0.79
C VAL A 13 -24.95 -0.25 -0.91
N ALA A 14 -25.47 -0.83 -2.00
CA ALA A 14 -25.10 -2.16 -2.40
C ALA A 14 -23.58 -2.17 -2.52
N LEU A 15 -22.92 -2.69 -1.48
CA LEU A 15 -21.53 -3.08 -1.51
C LEU A 15 -21.49 -4.21 -2.53
N ALA A 16 -21.34 -3.84 -3.81
CA ALA A 16 -20.91 -4.78 -4.82
C ALA A 16 -19.63 -5.39 -4.23
N ALA A 17 -19.71 -6.66 -3.82
CA ALA A 17 -18.57 -7.44 -3.43
C ALA A 17 -17.71 -7.62 -4.69
N VAL A 18 -16.98 -6.56 -5.06
CA VAL A 18 -15.71 -6.70 -5.75
C VAL A 18 -14.85 -7.35 -4.69
N ALA A 19 -14.82 -8.68 -4.71
CA ALA A 19 -13.85 -9.46 -3.96
C ALA A 19 -12.49 -9.04 -4.48
N GLY A 20 -11.96 -7.95 -3.96
CA GLY A 20 -10.62 -7.50 -4.27
C GLY A 20 -9.67 -8.59 -3.84
N ALA A 21 -8.68 -8.89 -4.68
CA ALA A 21 -7.61 -9.77 -4.26
C ALA A 21 -6.91 -9.09 -3.08
N GLN A 22 -7.13 -9.62 -1.89
CA GLN A 22 -6.49 -9.18 -0.66
C GLN A 22 -5.20 -10.00 -0.50
N GLU A 23 -4.07 -9.32 -0.42
CA GLU A 23 -2.75 -9.96 -0.34
C GLU A 23 -1.86 -9.22 0.65
N MET A 24 -1.07 -9.99 1.41
CA MET A 24 -0.08 -9.43 2.34
C MET A 24 1.20 -9.09 1.59
N PHE A 25 1.73 -7.89 1.86
CA PHE A 25 2.96 -7.39 1.28
C PHE A 25 3.99 -7.16 2.38
N VAL A 26 5.16 -7.77 2.23
CA VAL A 26 6.26 -7.69 3.20
C VAL A 26 7.34 -6.72 2.70
N PRO A 27 8.07 -6.04 3.60
CA PRO A 27 9.19 -5.20 3.21
C PRO A 27 10.28 -6.02 2.49
N SER A 28 10.66 -5.58 1.30
CA SER A 28 11.62 -6.28 0.44
C SER A 28 12.90 -5.50 0.16
N GLY A 29 12.93 -4.21 0.51
CA GLY A 29 14.09 -3.34 0.32
C GLY A 29 13.82 -1.94 0.84
N ALA A 30 14.87 -1.24 1.25
CA ALA A 30 14.78 0.20 1.46
C ALA A 30 16.02 0.91 0.92
N THR A 31 15.81 2.14 0.46
CA THR A 31 16.87 3.02 -0.01
C THR A 31 16.67 4.40 0.58
N PHE A 32 17.76 5.06 0.98
CA PHE A 32 17.71 6.47 1.36
C PHE A 32 18.73 7.28 0.56
N VAL A 33 18.44 8.56 0.39
CA VAL A 33 19.33 9.51 -0.30
C VAL A 33 19.67 10.61 0.68
N ASP A 34 20.97 10.84 0.86
CA ASP A 34 21.53 11.95 1.63
C ASP A 34 22.56 12.72 0.79
N ALA A 35 23.32 13.62 1.43
CA ALA A 35 24.33 14.43 0.76
C ALA A 35 25.48 13.61 0.13
N ALA A 36 25.70 12.36 0.57
CA ALA A 36 26.70 11.46 0.00
C ALA A 36 26.16 10.62 -1.17
N GLY A 37 24.84 10.63 -1.40
CA GLY A 37 24.17 9.93 -2.49
C GLY A 37 23.19 8.86 -2.00
N PRO A 38 22.84 7.88 -2.87
CA PRO A 38 21.93 6.80 -2.52
C PRO A 38 22.62 5.70 -1.72
N HIS A 39 21.90 5.17 -0.73
CA HIS A 39 22.34 4.07 0.13
C HIS A 39 21.24 3.00 0.17
N GLU A 40 21.62 1.74 0.00
CA GLU A 40 20.71 0.62 0.20
C GLU A 40 20.78 0.13 1.65
N THR A 41 19.62 -0.14 2.23
CA THR A 41 19.52 -0.77 3.55
C THR A 41 18.36 -1.74 3.57
N TYR A 42 18.66 -3.00 3.90
CA TYR A 42 17.62 -3.99 4.19
C TYR A 42 17.47 -4.24 5.70
N GLN A 43 18.54 -4.00 6.48
CA GLN A 43 18.60 -4.46 7.87
C GLN A 43 18.14 -3.44 8.91
N SER A 44 17.96 -2.16 8.56
CA SER A 44 17.67 -1.11 9.57
C SER A 44 16.23 -0.60 9.60
N LEU A 45 15.36 -1.00 8.67
CA LEU A 45 13.97 -0.57 8.63
C LEU A 45 13.04 -1.76 8.75
N GLN A 46 12.79 -2.18 10.00
CA GLN A 46 11.67 -3.07 10.32
C GLN A 46 10.36 -2.30 10.10
N ALA A 47 9.92 -2.23 8.84
CA ALA A 47 8.57 -1.78 8.52
C ALA A 47 7.60 -2.94 8.75
N PRO A 48 6.39 -2.69 9.30
CA PRO A 48 5.38 -3.72 9.38
C PRO A 48 4.91 -4.11 7.96
N PRO A 49 4.46 -5.36 7.75
CA PRO A 49 3.74 -5.73 6.53
C PRO A 49 2.53 -4.84 6.30
N ILE A 50 2.10 -4.76 5.05
CA ILE A 50 0.92 -4.00 4.63
C ILE A 50 -0.07 -4.95 3.97
N GLU A 51 -1.36 -4.76 4.21
CA GLU A 51 -2.38 -5.50 3.49
C GLU A 51 -2.80 -4.70 2.26
N VAL A 52 -2.85 -5.34 1.11
CA VAL A 52 -3.18 -4.72 -0.17
C VAL A 52 -4.48 -5.32 -0.67
N THR A 53 -5.48 -4.49 -0.93
CA THR A 53 -6.74 -4.92 -1.56
C THR A 53 -6.88 -4.24 -2.90
N ASP A 54 -6.87 -5.05 -3.95
CA ASP A 54 -7.05 -4.58 -5.32
C ASP A 54 -8.54 -4.45 -5.69
N LEU A 55 -9.02 -3.23 -5.94
CA LEU A 55 -10.41 -2.93 -6.30
C LEU A 55 -10.58 -2.60 -7.80
N GLY A 56 -9.55 -2.85 -8.61
CA GLY A 56 -9.52 -2.57 -10.05
C GLY A 56 -9.20 -1.12 -10.38
N SER A 57 -10.13 -0.20 -10.12
CA SER A 57 -9.93 1.25 -10.37
C SER A 57 -9.16 1.96 -9.25
N THR A 58 -9.13 1.36 -8.06
CA THR A 58 -8.36 1.82 -6.90
C THR A 58 -7.63 0.66 -6.25
N VAL A 59 -6.63 0.98 -5.42
CA VAL A 59 -5.95 0.02 -4.56
C VAL A 59 -6.04 0.53 -3.13
N SER A 60 -6.56 -0.28 -2.22
CA SER A 60 -6.61 0.04 -0.80
C SER A 60 -5.42 -0.61 -0.07
N LEU A 61 -4.77 0.15 0.80
CA LEU A 61 -3.68 -0.32 1.65
C LEU A 61 -4.08 -0.18 3.12
N LEU A 62 -3.94 -1.24 3.90
CA LEU A 62 -3.98 -1.17 5.36
C LEU A 62 -2.54 -1.16 5.89
N MET A 63 -2.13 -0.02 6.45
CA MET A 63 -0.82 0.14 7.10
C MET A 63 -1.04 0.36 8.61
N GLY A 64 -0.87 -0.70 9.40
CA GLY A 64 -1.27 -0.68 10.80
C GLY A 64 -2.79 -0.57 10.93
N ASN A 65 -3.28 0.54 11.49
CA ASN A 65 -4.72 0.79 11.64
C ASN A 65 -5.29 1.79 10.61
N ASP A 66 -4.44 2.35 9.76
CA ASP A 66 -4.83 3.38 8.80
C ASP A 66 -5.08 2.76 7.43
N VAL A 67 -6.22 3.12 6.83
CA VAL A 67 -6.58 2.72 5.46
C VAL A 67 -6.22 3.86 4.50
N MET A 68 -5.49 3.53 3.45
CA MET A 68 -5.09 4.46 2.40
C MET A 68 -5.58 3.99 1.04
N GLU A 69 -6.42 4.79 0.40
CA GLU A 69 -6.90 4.53 -0.95
C GLU A 69 -6.02 5.21 -1.99
N LEU A 70 -5.46 4.42 -2.90
CA LEU A 70 -4.64 4.88 -4.02
C LEU A 70 -5.49 4.92 -5.27
N ILE A 71 -5.42 6.05 -5.97
CA ILE A 71 -6.16 6.29 -7.21
C ILE A 71 -5.25 5.98 -8.39
N GLN A 72 -5.79 5.36 -9.43
CA GLN A 72 -5.07 5.10 -10.67
C GLN A 72 -4.54 6.41 -11.28
N GLU A 73 -3.28 6.41 -11.71
CA GLU A 73 -2.68 7.55 -12.40
C GLU A 73 -3.29 7.68 -13.81
N PRO A 74 -3.68 8.90 -14.23
CA PRO A 74 -4.38 9.10 -15.50
C PRO A 74 -3.54 8.73 -16.72
N ASP A 75 -2.22 8.91 -16.61
CA ASP A 75 -1.27 8.66 -17.68
C ASP A 75 -0.63 7.26 -17.61
N ASN A 76 -0.90 6.51 -16.53
CA ASN A 76 -0.34 5.17 -16.34
C ASN A 76 -1.34 4.25 -15.62
N PRO A 77 -2.12 3.44 -16.37
CA PRO A 77 -3.14 2.56 -15.78
C PRO A 77 -2.56 1.44 -14.92
N LEU A 78 -1.24 1.23 -14.96
CA LEU A 78 -0.53 0.24 -14.14
C LEU A 78 0.04 0.84 -12.85
N GLU A 79 -0.17 2.13 -12.59
CA GLU A 79 0.29 2.81 -11.39
C GLU A 79 -0.89 3.43 -10.65
N TYR A 80 -0.89 3.26 -9.33
CA TYR A 80 -1.84 3.86 -8.42
C TYR A 80 -1.05 4.70 -7.42
N ARG A 81 -1.59 5.84 -7.00
CA ARG A 81 -0.87 6.76 -6.12
C ARG A 81 -1.75 7.37 -5.05
N TYR A 82 -1.13 7.58 -3.91
CA TYR A 82 -1.60 8.47 -2.86
C TYR A 82 -0.46 9.39 -2.41
N SER A 83 -0.80 10.60 -1.98
CA SER A 83 0.18 11.60 -1.56
C SER A 83 -0.31 12.37 -0.34
N LEU A 84 0.39 12.23 0.78
CA LEU A 84 0.17 13.00 2.00
C LEU A 84 1.21 14.11 2.14
N LYS A 85 0.77 15.33 2.39
CA LYS A 85 1.69 16.41 2.83
C LYS A 85 1.99 16.22 4.31
N GLY A 86 3.28 16.18 4.66
CA GLY A 86 3.72 16.12 6.05
C GLY A 86 3.60 17.48 6.75
N LYS A 87 3.83 17.49 8.06
CA LYS A 87 3.73 18.70 8.89
C LYS A 87 4.97 19.60 8.77
N GLY A 88 6.11 19.05 8.37
CA GLY A 88 7.37 19.78 8.18
C GLY A 88 7.52 20.47 6.81
N ARG A 89 8.48 21.39 6.70
CA ARG A 89 8.71 22.18 5.47
C ARG A 89 9.14 21.28 4.29
N GLY A 90 8.19 20.98 3.42
CA GLY A 90 8.41 20.17 2.22
C GLY A 90 8.42 18.66 2.48
N GLN A 91 8.02 18.22 3.67
CA GLN A 91 7.83 16.80 3.96
C GLN A 91 6.62 16.26 3.18
N LYS A 92 6.78 15.11 2.55
CA LYS A 92 5.72 14.48 1.75
C LYS A 92 5.87 12.98 1.80
N VAL A 93 4.78 12.26 1.97
CA VAL A 93 4.74 10.80 1.81
C VAL A 93 4.02 10.51 0.50
N ILE A 94 4.68 9.79 -0.39
CA ILE A 94 4.14 9.34 -1.67
C ILE A 94 4.08 7.83 -1.59
N THR A 95 2.87 7.27 -1.69
CA THR A 95 2.68 5.83 -1.76
C THR A 95 2.23 5.47 -3.16
N ARG A 96 2.82 4.42 -3.73
CA ARG A 96 2.46 3.91 -5.04
C ARG A 96 2.27 2.41 -5.01
N ALA A 97 1.30 1.93 -5.76
CA ALA A 97 1.12 0.52 -6.05
C ALA A 97 1.28 0.30 -7.56
N TYR A 98 1.94 -0.80 -7.91
CA TYR A 98 2.26 -1.15 -9.29
C TYR A 98 1.59 -2.45 -9.68
N ARG A 99 0.80 -2.40 -10.76
CA ARG A 99 0.15 -3.55 -11.36
C ARG A 99 1.03 -4.10 -12.49
N GLU A 100 1.17 -5.42 -12.58
CA GLU A 100 1.79 -6.03 -13.75
C GLU A 100 0.83 -6.06 -14.94
N ALA A 101 1.36 -5.84 -16.16
CA ALA A 101 0.55 -5.88 -17.38
C ALA A 101 0.04 -7.29 -17.70
N VAL A 102 0.84 -8.31 -17.38
CA VAL A 102 0.52 -9.73 -17.58
C VAL A 102 0.05 -10.28 -16.24
N GLY A 103 -1.13 -10.87 -16.16
CA GLY A 103 -1.67 -11.40 -14.88
C GLY A 103 -2.44 -10.37 -14.05
N GLY A 104 -2.17 -9.07 -14.26
CA GLY A 104 -3.02 -7.99 -13.78
C GLY A 104 -3.04 -7.80 -12.27
N LYS A 105 -2.18 -8.44 -11.48
CA LYS A 105 -2.12 -8.28 -10.02
C LYS A 105 -1.21 -7.13 -9.60
N ILE A 106 -1.37 -6.66 -8.37
CA ILE A 106 -0.39 -5.77 -7.75
C ILE A 106 0.87 -6.58 -7.43
N VAL A 107 2.04 -6.07 -7.81
CA VAL A 107 3.33 -6.78 -7.65
C VAL A 107 4.32 -6.04 -6.77
N ARG A 108 4.09 -4.74 -6.56
CA ARG A 108 4.95 -3.91 -5.73
C ARG A 108 4.19 -2.74 -5.16
N VAL A 109 4.47 -2.41 -3.91
CA VAL A 109 4.10 -1.13 -3.31
C VAL A 109 5.39 -0.41 -2.90
N THR A 110 5.43 0.90 -3.09
CA THR A 110 6.55 1.74 -2.64
C THR A 110 6.03 2.88 -1.79
N VAL A 111 6.62 3.08 -0.62
CA VAL A 111 6.36 4.22 0.25
C VAL A 111 7.61 5.10 0.26
N THR A 112 7.52 6.27 -0.35
CA THR A 112 8.60 7.26 -0.38
C THR A 112 8.26 8.43 0.53
N THR A 113 9.07 8.63 1.57
CA THR A 113 9.05 9.84 2.39
C THR A 113 10.11 10.81 1.91
N LEU A 114 9.70 11.99 1.47
CA LEU A 114 10.58 13.11 1.13
C LEU A 114 10.87 13.93 2.38
N LYS A 115 12.15 14.31 2.54
CA LYS A 115 12.68 15.05 3.69
C LYS A 115 12.25 14.45 5.03
N PRO A 116 12.46 13.14 5.28
CA PRO A 116 12.11 12.51 6.56
C PRO A 116 12.90 13.11 7.73
N SER A 117 14.11 13.63 7.48
CA SER A 117 14.94 14.33 8.45
C SER A 117 15.69 15.49 7.79
N LYS A 118 16.47 16.24 8.58
CA LYS A 118 17.33 17.31 8.03
C LYS A 118 18.49 16.80 7.16
N GLN A 119 18.87 15.53 7.33
CA GLN A 119 20.05 14.93 6.68
C GLN A 119 19.67 14.04 5.50
N ILE A 120 18.43 13.57 5.45
CA ILE A 120 17.94 12.63 4.43
C ILE A 120 16.98 13.37 3.51
N GLU A 121 17.25 13.36 2.21
CA GLU A 121 16.41 13.96 1.18
C GLU A 121 15.21 13.08 0.85
N SER A 122 15.41 11.76 0.81
CA SER A 122 14.33 10.80 0.61
C SER A 122 14.64 9.46 1.25
N LEU A 123 13.58 8.77 1.68
CA LEU A 123 13.60 7.38 2.11
C LEU A 123 12.50 6.65 1.35
N THR A 124 12.83 5.56 0.68
CA THR A 124 11.87 4.69 -0.02
C THR A 124 11.93 3.29 0.57
N ILE A 125 10.75 2.74 0.89
CA ILE A 125 10.59 1.35 1.30
C ILE A 125 9.78 0.64 0.23
N ASN A 126 10.28 -0.49 -0.24
CA ASN A 126 9.63 -1.37 -1.19
C ASN A 126 8.95 -2.51 -0.43
N PHE A 127 7.76 -2.86 -0.88
CA PHE A 127 7.02 -4.01 -0.42
C PHE A 127 6.64 -4.88 -1.61
N THR A 128 6.74 -6.19 -1.44
CA THR A 128 6.34 -7.18 -2.45
C THR A 128 5.40 -8.19 -1.81
N PRO A 129 4.58 -8.91 -2.60
CA PRO A 129 3.75 -10.00 -2.10
C PRO A 129 4.54 -10.95 -1.22
N GLU A 130 3.97 -11.32 -0.08
CA GLU A 130 4.50 -12.40 0.73
C GLU A 130 4.43 -13.70 -0.08
N ILE A 131 5.57 -14.32 -0.34
CA ILE A 131 5.61 -15.63 -0.98
C ILE A 131 5.19 -16.65 0.08
N VAL A 132 3.89 -16.94 0.15
CA VAL A 132 3.38 -18.05 0.96
C VAL A 132 3.91 -19.34 0.36
N GLY A 133 4.64 -20.10 1.17
CA GLY A 133 5.56 -21.15 0.72
C GLY A 133 5.01 -22.15 -0.31
N LEU A 134 5.86 -22.52 -1.26
CA LEU A 134 5.83 -23.86 -1.85
C LEU A 134 5.78 -24.89 -0.71
N PRO A 135 5.01 -25.99 -0.83
CA PRO A 135 5.02 -27.03 0.18
C PRO A 135 6.46 -27.45 0.44
N LYS A 136 6.90 -27.40 1.71
CA LYS A 136 8.09 -28.12 2.12
C LYS A 136 7.83 -29.57 1.78
N ASP A 137 8.60 -30.12 0.84
CA ASP A 137 8.61 -31.56 0.58
C ASP A 137 8.86 -32.26 1.93
N SER A 138 7.82 -32.86 2.48
CA SER A 138 7.90 -33.79 3.58
C SER A 138 8.44 -35.11 3.03
N SER A 139 9.73 -35.13 2.71
CA SER A 139 10.47 -36.34 2.35
C SER A 139 11.73 -36.45 3.19
N GLU A 140 11.55 -36.58 4.50
CA GLU A 140 12.48 -37.34 5.33
C GLU A 140 11.66 -38.37 6.11
N ASN A 141 11.72 -39.62 5.63
CA ASN A 141 11.35 -40.83 6.36
C ASN A 141 12.33 -41.92 5.95
#